data_AF-A0A967GN00-F1
#
_entry.id   AF-A0A967GN00-F1
#
_cell.length_a   1.000
_cell.length_b   1.000
_cell.length_c   1.000
_cell.angle_alpha   90.00
_cell.angle_beta   90.00
_cell.angle_gamma   90.00
#
_symmetry.space_group_name_H-M   'P 1'
#
loop_
_entity.id
_entity.type
_entity.pdbx_description
1 polymer ?
#
loop_
_entity_poly.entity_id
_entity_poly.type
_entity_poly.pdbx_seq_one_letter_code
_entity_poly.pdbx_strand_id
1 'polypeptide(L)' 'VAESARGTGIGKALLFRALEAMRDDGYAYAVIGGVGPREFYEKACGAFEIPGSDPGIFADLLPDPQSS' A
#
# COMPACT_ATOMS: atom_id res chain seq x y z
N VAL A 1 5.60 -0.73 8.88
CA VAL A 1 6.99 -0.47 9.33
C VAL A 1 6.93 0.06 10.75
N ALA A 2 7.82 -0.40 11.63
CA ALA A 2 7.91 0.10 13.01
C ALA A 2 8.07 1.64 13.03
N GLU A 3 7.51 2.30 14.04
CA GLU A 3 7.51 3.77 14.09
C GLU A 3 8.92 4.36 14.06
N SER A 4 9.85 3.74 14.78
CA SER A 4 11.27 4.09 14.84
C SER A 4 12.00 4.01 13.49
N ALA A 5 11.43 3.30 12.51
CA ALA A 5 11.99 3.14 11.17
C ALA A 5 11.26 3.96 10.10
N ARG A 6 10.27 4.78 10.46
CA ARG A 6 9.61 5.70 9.52
C ARG A 6 10.61 6.77 9.04
N GLY A 7 10.46 7.23 7.80
CA GLY A 7 11.34 8.25 7.20
C GLY A 7 12.73 7.74 6.75
N THR A 8 13.10 6.51 7.06
CA THR A 8 14.42 5.93 6.70
C THR A 8 14.50 5.39 5.27
N GLY A 9 13.38 5.35 4.54
CA GLY A 9 13.29 4.71 3.23
C GLY A 9 13.04 3.20 3.26
N ILE A 10 13.08 2.54 4.43
CA ILE A 10 12.83 1.09 4.56
C ILE A 10 11.47 0.69 3.97
N GLY A 11 10.41 1.49 4.18
CA GLY A 11 9.10 1.20 3.61
C GLY A 11 9.12 1.14 2.08
N LYS A 12 9.89 2.01 1.41
CA LYS A 12 10.06 1.99 -0.04
C LYS A 12 10.85 0.76 -0.47
N ALA A 13 11.94 0.42 0.22
CA ALA A 13 12.70 -0.79 -0.08
C ALA A 13 11.85 -2.06 0.01
N LEU A 14 11.03 -2.18 1.07
CA LEU A 14 10.10 -3.31 1.23
C LEU A 14 9.06 -3.36 0.10
N LEU A 15 8.49 -2.21 -0.28
CA LEU A 15 7.55 -2.13 -1.40
C LEU A 15 8.17 -2.66 -2.69
N PHE A 16 9.36 -2.19 -3.06
CA PHE A 16 10.02 -2.63 -4.29
C PHE A 16 10.38 -4.11 -4.27
N ARG A 17 10.84 -4.64 -3.13
CA ARG A 17 11.10 -6.08 -2.99
C ARG A 17 9.84 -6.93 -3.19
N ALA A 18 8.70 -6.48 -2.68
CA ALA A 18 7.43 -7.17 -2.90
C ALA A 18 7.00 -7.13 -4.37
N LEU A 19 7.11 -5.96 -5.03
CA LEU A 19 6.78 -5.81 -6.44
C LEU A 19 7.71 -6.63 -7.36
N GLU A 20 9.00 -6.71 -7.04
CA GLU A 20 9.97 -7.57 -7.72
C GLU A 20 9.57 -9.05 -7.61
N ALA A 21 9.24 -9.52 -6.40
CA ALA A 21 8.80 -10.90 -6.19
C ALA A 21 7.51 -11.22 -6.97
N MET A 22 6.54 -10.30 -6.96
CA MET A 22 5.32 -10.46 -7.77
C MET A 22 5.63 -10.52 -9.27
N ARG A 23 6.54 -9.68 -9.77
CA ARG A 23 6.95 -9.76 -11.18
C ARG A 23 7.60 -11.10 -11.50
N ASP A 24 8.49 -11.58 -10.64
CA ASP A 24 9.24 -12.82 -10.84
C ASP A 24 8.30 -14.05 -10.81
N ASP A 25 7.20 -13.98 -10.06
CA ASP A 25 6.11 -14.97 -10.04
C ASP A 25 5.14 -14.84 -11.25
N GLY A 26 5.34 -13.85 -12.13
CA GLY A 26 4.56 -13.66 -13.35
C GLY A 26 3.31 -12.79 -13.20
N TYR A 27 3.17 -12.05 -12.11
CA TYR A 27 2.07 -11.10 -11.95
C TYR A 27 2.28 -9.87 -12.84
N ALA A 28 1.28 -9.55 -13.68
CA ALA A 28 1.34 -8.39 -14.57
C ALA A 28 1.08 -7.05 -13.86
N TYR A 29 0.41 -7.07 -12.71
CA TYR A 29 0.06 -5.88 -11.93
C TYR A 29 -0.06 -6.21 -10.45
N ALA A 30 0.00 -5.18 -9.61
CA ALA A 30 -0.24 -5.27 -8.18
C ALA A 30 -1.41 -4.37 -7.78
N VAL A 31 -2.22 -4.84 -6.83
CA VAL A 31 -3.26 -4.06 -6.16
C VAL A 31 -2.88 -3.94 -4.69
N ILE A 32 -2.89 -2.72 -4.17
CA ILE A 32 -2.55 -2.44 -2.77
C ILE A 32 -3.84 -2.04 -2.05
N GLY A 33 -4.35 -2.91 -1.19
CA GLY A 33 -5.55 -2.66 -0.39
C GLY A 33 -5.23 -2.01 0.96
N GLY A 34 -6.22 -1.36 1.58
CA GLY A 34 -6.10 -0.82 2.94
C GLY A 34 -4.91 0.12 3.11
N VAL A 35 -4.70 0.99 2.12
CA VAL A 35 -3.51 1.83 2.06
C VAL A 35 -3.50 2.89 3.16
N GLY A 36 -2.33 3.11 3.74
CA GLY A 36 -2.01 4.36 4.43
C GLY A 36 -1.96 5.54 3.45
N PRO A 37 -1.14 6.58 3.68
CA PRO A 37 -1.11 7.76 2.82
C PRO A 37 -0.95 7.40 1.33
N ARG A 38 -1.99 7.67 0.52
CA ARG A 38 -2.03 7.34 -0.92
C ARG A 38 -0.81 7.89 -1.66
N GLU A 39 -0.42 9.13 -1.33
CA GLU A 39 0.73 9.82 -1.89
C GLU A 39 2.06 9.04 -1.79
N PHE A 40 2.21 8.20 -0.78
CA PHE A 40 3.42 7.38 -0.64
C PHE A 40 3.57 6.44 -1.84
N TYR A 41 2.49 5.78 -2.25
CA TYR A 41 2.52 4.80 -3.33
C TYR A 41 2.59 5.47 -4.71
N GLU A 42 1.88 6.59 -4.88
CA GLU A 42 1.97 7.41 -6.10
C GLU A 42 3.41 7.86 -6.35
N LYS A 43 4.06 8.46 -5.34
CA LYS A 43 5.46 8.93 -5.45
C LYS A 43 6.47 7.78 -5.55
N ALA A 44 6.19 6.62 -4.95
CA ALA A 44 7.13 5.52 -4.91
C ALA A 44 7.17 4.72 -6.23
N CYS A 45 6.02 4.38 -6.80
CA CYS A 45 5.93 3.48 -7.95
C CYS A 45 4.90 3.90 -9.02
N GLY A 46 4.32 5.10 -8.92
CA GLY A 46 3.31 5.55 -9.88
C GLY A 46 1.96 4.87 -9.71
N ALA A 47 1.67 4.34 -8.52
CA ALA A 47 0.36 3.79 -8.23
C ALA A 47 -0.71 4.89 -8.34
N PHE A 48 -1.87 4.53 -8.87
CA PHE A 48 -3.03 5.40 -8.95
C PHE A 48 -4.22 4.74 -8.25
N GLU A 49 -5.16 5.56 -7.79
CA GLU A 49 -6.38 5.10 -7.16
C GLU A 49 -7.27 4.38 -8.17
N ILE A 50 -7.83 3.23 -7.78
CA ILE A 50 -8.82 2.52 -8.58
C ILE A 50 -10.18 3.16 -8.28
N PRO A 51 -10.84 3.81 -9.23
CA PRO A 51 -12.10 4.51 -8.96
C PRO A 51 -13.17 3.55 -8.42
N GLY A 52 -13.83 3.96 -7.33
CA GLY A 52 -14.86 3.15 -6.68
C GLY A 52 -14.33 1.95 -5.88
N SER A 53 -13.03 1.90 -5.55
CA SER A 53 -12.47 0.85 -4.69
C SER A 53 -12.78 1.03 -3.21
N ASP A 54 -13.37 2.16 -2.83
CA ASP A 54 -13.77 2.48 -1.46
C ASP A 54 -15.31 2.55 -1.32
N PRO A 55 -15.90 1.99 -0.26
CA PRO A 55 -15.26 1.20 0.80
C PRO A 55 -14.81 -0.18 0.30
N GLY A 56 -13.58 -0.60 0.63
CA GLY A 56 -13.06 -1.91 0.26
C GLY A 56 -13.75 -3.06 1.00
N ILE A 57 -13.53 -4.30 0.55
CA ILE A 57 -14.13 -5.54 1.10
C ILE A 57 -13.84 -5.80 2.60
N PHE A 58 -12.91 -5.04 3.18
CA PHE A 58 -12.50 -5.14 4.58
C PHE A 58 -12.97 -3.96 5.44
N ALA A 59 -13.86 -3.11 4.93
CA ALA A 59 -14.35 -1.92 5.64
C ALA A 59 -14.98 -2.26 7.00
N ASP A 60 -15.65 -3.42 7.12
CA ASP A 60 -16.27 -3.86 8.37
C ASP A 60 -15.28 -4.53 9.35
N LEU A 61 -14.06 -4.85 8.89
CA LEU A 61 -13.04 -5.58 9.65
C LEU A 61 -12.01 -4.66 10.32
N LEU A 62 -11.93 -3.39 9.90
CA LEU A 62 -11.01 -2.41 10.47
C LEU A 62 -11.81 -1.37 11.29
N PRO A 63 -11.38 -1.05 12.53
CA PRO A 63 -12.00 0.03 13.29
C PRO A 63 -11.84 1.35 12.53
N ASP A 64 -12.91 2.14 12.55
CA ASP A 64 -12.98 3.43 11.88
C ASP A 64 -11.82 4.33 12.36
N PRO A 65 -10.92 4.81 11.49
CA PRO A 65 -9.73 5.55 11.91
C PRO A 65 -10.03 6.92 12.56
N GLN A 66 -11.29 7.35 12.58
CA GLN A 66 -11.80 8.56 13.24
C GLN A 66 -12.47 8.29 14.59
N SER A 67 -12.44 7.04 15.10
CA SER A 67 -13.05 6.66 16.38
C SER A 67 -12.12 6.83 17.60
N SER A 68 -11.17 7.78 17.55
CA SER A 68 -10.27 8.12 18.67
C SER A 68 -9.99 9.61 18.76
#